data_AF-A0A944QUU7-F1
#
_entry.id   AF-A0A944QUU7-F1
#
_cell.length_a   1.000
_cell.length_b   1.000
_cell.length_c   1.000
_cell.angle_alpha   90.00
_cell.angle_beta   90.00
_cell.angle_gamma   90.00
#
_symmetry.space_group_name_H-M   'P 1'
#
loop_
_entity.id
_entity.type
_entity.pdbx_description
1 polymer ?
#
loop_
_entity_poly.entity_id
_entity_poly.type
_entity_poly.pdbx_seq_one_letter_code
_entity_poly.pdbx_strand_id
1 'polypeptide(L)'
;MLVEDAIVAYDAPHPAAVWADTITLDPLQVDCVTALMLSILDNQCEMGLEEQIAVMAVYSVVKHRNGIALEKDVHQAIERAQLLSDQQTTDEIHQHRLQAERVIPKQIRCHFKRFLHDSYYGF
;
A
#
# COMPACT_ATOMS: atom_id res chain seq x y z
N MET A 1 -11.73 -42.80 -8.88
CA MET A 1 -10.33 -43.18 -9.16
C MET A 1 -9.92 -42.39 -10.39
N LEU A 2 -9.16 -41.29 -10.35
CA LEU A 2 -8.60 -40.43 -9.31
C LEU A 2 -8.75 -39.00 -9.86
N VAL A 3 -9.11 -38.07 -8.98
CA VAL A 3 -9.05 -36.62 -9.24
C VAL A 3 -7.74 -36.18 -8.63
N GLU A 4 -6.81 -35.63 -9.42
CA GLU A 4 -5.63 -34.92 -8.90
C GLU A 4 -4.90 -34.29 -10.09
N ASP A 5 -5.16 -33.01 -10.33
CA ASP A 5 -4.21 -32.08 -10.97
C ASP A 5 -4.91 -30.72 -11.13
N ALA A 6 -4.90 -29.89 -10.08
CA ALA A 6 -4.97 -28.42 -10.19
C ALA A 6 -5.08 -27.73 -8.82
N ILE A 7 -4.18 -27.99 -7.86
CA ILE A 7 -3.98 -27.02 -6.76
C ILE A 7 -2.51 -27.03 -6.31
N VAL A 8 -1.62 -26.51 -7.15
CA VAL A 8 -0.37 -25.91 -6.66
C VAL A 8 -0.54 -24.41 -6.79
N ALA A 9 -1.30 -23.82 -5.87
CA ALA A 9 -1.27 -22.39 -5.67
C ALA A 9 0.13 -22.06 -5.13
N TYR A 10 0.92 -21.32 -5.91
CA TYR A 10 2.20 -20.80 -5.47
C TYR A 10 1.96 -19.90 -4.24
N ASP A 11 2.25 -20.43 -3.06
CA ASP A 11 2.25 -19.72 -1.77
C ASP A 11 3.46 -18.76 -1.64
N ALA A 12 3.99 -18.32 -2.78
CA ALA A 12 5.17 -17.47 -2.83
C ALA A 12 4.78 -16.02 -2.55
N PRO A 13 5.50 -15.31 -1.66
CA PRO A 13 5.23 -13.91 -1.39
C PRO A 13 5.35 -13.09 -2.68
N HIS A 14 4.48 -12.09 -2.84
CA HIS A 14 4.53 -11.18 -3.99
C HIS A 14 5.94 -10.56 -4.11
N PRO A 15 6.56 -10.45 -5.31
CA PRO A 15 7.92 -9.93 -5.47
C PRO A 15 8.14 -8.56 -4.82
N ALA A 16 7.14 -7.68 -4.88
CA ALA A 16 7.17 -6.38 -4.20
C ALA A 16 7.27 -6.50 -2.66
N ALA A 17 6.62 -7.49 -2.04
CA ALA A 17 6.75 -7.72 -0.60
C ALA A 17 8.16 -8.19 -0.24
N VAL A 18 8.76 -9.08 -1.04
CA VAL A 18 10.15 -9.52 -0.87
C VAL A 18 11.11 -8.34 -1.00
N TRP A 19 10.94 -7.51 -2.03
CA TRP A 19 11.71 -6.28 -2.19
C TRP A 19 11.57 -5.35 -0.98
N ALA A 20 10.34 -5.11 -0.52
CA ALA A 20 10.06 -4.24 0.62
C ALA A 20 10.72 -4.71 1.92
N ASP A 21 10.86 -6.01 2.12
CA ASP A 21 11.53 -6.60 3.28
C ASP A 21 13.04 -6.37 3.24
N THR A 22 13.65 -6.39 2.04
CA THR A 22 15.09 -6.22 1.86
C THR A 22 15.55 -4.75 1.85
N ILE A 23 14.67 -3.81 1.53
CA ILE A 23 15.01 -2.39 1.42
C ILE A 23 14.69 -1.62 2.70
N THR A 24 15.60 -0.72 3.07
CA THR A 24 15.34 0.28 4.13
C THR A 24 14.65 1.49 3.51
N LEU A 25 13.36 1.64 3.78
CA LEU A 25 12.62 2.88 3.49
C LEU A 25 12.81 3.88 4.63
N ASP A 26 13.05 5.14 4.30
CA ASP A 26 13.01 6.20 5.31
C ASP A 26 11.57 6.45 5.82
N PRO A 27 11.39 7.11 6.98
CA PRO A 27 10.06 7.32 7.55
C PRO A 27 9.07 8.06 6.63
N LEU A 28 9.55 9.00 5.81
CA LEU A 28 8.68 9.74 4.88
C LEU A 28 8.26 8.84 3.70
N GLN A 29 9.13 7.94 3.26
CA GLN A 29 8.79 6.92 2.26
C GLN A 29 7.75 5.93 2.79
N VAL A 30 7.82 5.54 4.08
CA VAL A 30 6.77 4.73 4.73
C VAL A 30 5.42 5.46 4.72
N ASP A 31 5.41 6.76 5.03
CA ASP A 31 4.19 7.57 4.93
C ASP A 31 3.67 7.66 3.50
N CYS A 32 4.57 7.71 2.50
CA CYS A 32 4.17 7.72 1.09
C CYS A 32 3.54 6.39 0.66
N VAL A 33 4.04 5.25 1.11
CA VAL A 33 3.38 3.94 0.89
C VAL A 33 1.99 3.94 1.52
N THR A 34 1.87 4.43 2.75
CA THR A 34 0.61 4.51 3.48
C THR A 34 -0.39 5.43 2.78
N ALA A 35 0.05 6.57 2.26
CA ALA A 35 -0.79 7.48 1.48
C ALA A 35 -1.27 6.87 0.16
N LEU A 36 -0.44 6.08 -0.53
CA LEU A 36 -0.86 5.33 -1.71
C LEU A 36 -1.89 4.24 -1.35
N MET A 37 -1.70 3.54 -0.23
CA MET A 37 -2.68 2.56 0.26
C MET A 37 -4.04 3.21 0.55
N LEU A 38 -4.06 4.37 1.20
CA LEU A 38 -5.28 5.17 1.42
C LEU A 38 -5.93 5.58 0.09
N SER A 39 -5.13 5.99 -0.89
CA SER A 39 -5.63 6.35 -2.23
C SER A 39 -6.25 5.17 -2.97
N ILE A 40 -5.72 3.95 -2.78
CA ILE A 40 -6.26 2.71 -3.36
C ILE A 40 -7.63 2.42 -2.72
N LEU A 41 -7.70 2.45 -1.39
CA LEU A 41 -8.94 2.17 -0.66
C LEU A 41 -10.02 3.23 -0.90
N ASP A 42 -9.66 4.49 -1.14
CA ASP A 42 -10.59 5.57 -1.49
C ASP A 42 -10.96 5.62 -3.00
N ASN A 43 -10.52 4.63 -3.80
CA ASN A 43 -10.73 4.59 -5.26
C ASN A 43 -10.23 5.85 -6.00
N GLN A 44 -9.25 6.57 -5.45
CA GLN A 44 -8.64 7.76 -6.07
C GLN A 44 -7.29 7.43 -6.75
N CYS A 45 -6.89 6.16 -6.75
CA CYS A 45 -5.61 5.74 -7.30
C CYS A 45 -5.69 5.53 -8.83
N GLU A 46 -4.93 6.32 -9.59
CA GLU A 46 -4.85 6.21 -11.06
C GLU A 46 -3.84 5.16 -11.56
N MET A 47 -3.27 4.35 -10.66
CA MET A 47 -2.34 3.26 -11.03
C MET A 47 -3.08 2.08 -11.67
N GLY A 48 -2.40 1.32 -12.53
CA GLY A 48 -2.92 0.06 -13.04
C GLY A 48 -3.12 -0.98 -11.93
N LEU A 49 -3.94 -2.00 -12.18
CA LEU A 49 -4.27 -3.02 -11.16
C LEU A 49 -3.02 -3.73 -10.62
N GLU A 50 -2.06 -4.08 -11.49
CA GLU A 50 -0.81 -4.73 -11.09
C GLU A 50 0.03 -3.84 -10.16
N GLU A 51 0.13 -2.54 -10.47
CA GLU A 51 0.85 -1.57 -9.63
C GLU A 51 0.17 -1.39 -8.27
N GLN A 52 -1.17 -1.37 -8.23
CA GLN A 52 -1.92 -1.30 -6.98
C GLN A 52 -1.68 -2.53 -6.11
N ILE A 53 -1.70 -3.74 -6.70
CA ILE A 53 -1.39 -4.99 -6.01
C ILE A 53 0.04 -4.95 -5.45
N ALA A 54 1.01 -4.46 -6.22
CA ALA A 54 2.39 -4.31 -5.76
C ALA A 54 2.49 -3.37 -4.55
N VAL A 55 1.80 -2.22 -4.59
CA VAL A 55 1.76 -1.28 -3.46
C VAL A 55 1.10 -1.88 -2.22
N MET A 56 0.00 -2.63 -2.38
CA MET A 56 -0.64 -3.34 -1.28
C MET A 56 0.31 -4.37 -0.64
N ALA A 57 1.08 -5.09 -1.47
CA ALA A 57 2.08 -6.03 -1.01
C ALA A 57 3.27 -5.36 -0.29
N VAL A 58 3.64 -4.14 -0.67
CA VAL A 58 4.66 -3.37 0.08
C VAL A 58 4.10 -2.85 1.39
N TYR A 59 2.88 -2.30 1.36
CA TYR A 59 2.22 -1.82 2.55
C TYR A 59 2.11 -2.92 3.62
N SER A 60 1.78 -4.16 3.25
CA SER A 60 1.67 -5.26 4.21
C SER A 60 2.97 -5.54 4.97
N VAL A 61 4.13 -5.24 4.38
CA VAL A 61 5.45 -5.37 5.00
C VAL A 61 5.82 -4.14 5.82
N VAL A 62 5.57 -2.94 5.30
CA VAL A 62 6.06 -1.69 5.91
C VAL A 62 5.10 -1.07 6.92
N LYS A 63 3.84 -1.55 7.04
CA LYS A 63 2.82 -1.01 7.96
C LYS A 63 3.22 -1.01 9.45
N HIS A 64 4.26 -1.77 9.81
CA HIS A 64 4.79 -1.82 11.18
C HIS A 64 5.98 -0.88 11.42
N ARG A 65 6.48 -0.24 10.36
CA ARG A 65 7.58 0.74 10.43
C ARG A 65 7.02 2.10 10.83
N ASN A 66 7.82 2.90 11.54
CA ASN A 66 7.38 4.23 11.94
C ASN A 66 7.47 5.21 10.75
N GLY A 67 6.36 5.89 10.47
CA GLY A 67 6.33 7.10 9.65
C GLY A 67 6.76 8.35 10.43
N ILE A 68 6.74 9.50 9.77
CA ILE A 68 7.01 10.82 10.38
C ILE A 68 5.79 11.74 10.41
N ALA A 69 4.84 11.57 9.49
CA ALA A 69 3.72 12.47 9.27
C ALA A 69 2.35 11.84 9.54
N LEU A 70 2.21 10.51 9.41
CA LEU A 70 0.96 9.81 9.66
C LEU A 70 0.98 9.14 11.04
N GLU A 71 -0.12 9.27 11.75
CA GLU A 71 -0.30 8.67 13.08
C GLU A 71 -0.66 7.17 12.96
N LYS A 72 -0.52 6.44 14.08
CA LYS A 72 -0.75 4.99 14.11
C LYS A 72 -2.21 4.59 13.90
N ASP A 73 -3.14 5.50 14.15
CA ASP A 73 -4.58 5.32 13.94
C ASP A 73 -4.92 5.06 12.47
N VAL A 74 -4.17 5.65 11.54
CA VAL A 74 -4.29 5.44 10.09
C VAL A 74 -4.20 3.94 9.74
N HIS A 75 -3.25 3.22 10.34
CA HIS A 75 -3.09 1.79 10.08
C HIS A 75 -4.28 0.96 10.58
N GLN A 76 -4.90 1.38 11.69
CA GLN A 76 -6.10 0.72 12.21
C GLN A 76 -7.32 0.96 11.30
N ALA A 77 -7.46 2.17 10.76
CA ALA A 77 -8.50 2.48 9.77
C ALA A 77 -8.32 1.65 8.49
N ILE A 78 -7.08 1.51 8.00
CA ILE A 78 -6.75 0.66 6.85
C ILE A 78 -7.10 -0.81 7.13
N GLU A 79 -6.74 -1.35 8.31
CA GLU A 79 -7.09 -2.73 8.67
C GLU A 79 -8.61 -2.95 8.73
N ARG A 80 -9.37 -1.97 9.25
CA ARG A 80 -10.84 -2.01 9.21
C ARG A 80 -11.38 -2.02 7.78
N ALA A 81 -10.88 -1.13 6.91
CA ALA A 81 -11.30 -1.03 5.52
C ALA A 81 -10.98 -2.26 4.67
N GLN A 82 -9.98 -3.05 5.05
CA GLN A 82 -9.69 -4.33 4.42
C GLN A 82 -10.71 -5.43 4.79
N LEU A 83 -11.43 -5.28 5.91
CA LEU A 83 -12.39 -6.26 6.43
C LEU A 83 -13.85 -5.84 6.18
N LEU A 84 -14.13 -4.54 6.21
CA LEU A 84 -15.47 -3.96 6.15
C LEU A 84 -15.53 -2.91 5.05
N SER A 85 -16.63 -2.90 4.30
CA SER A 85 -16.88 -1.93 3.21
C SER A 85 -18.15 -1.11 3.47
N ASP A 86 -18.38 -0.70 4.71
CA ASP A 86 -19.49 0.18 5.06
C ASP A 86 -19.17 1.67 4.84
N GLN A 87 -20.21 2.51 4.89
CA GLN A 87 -20.08 3.94 4.66
C GLN A 87 -19.16 4.61 5.68
N GLN A 88 -19.24 4.20 6.96
CA GLN A 88 -18.42 4.78 8.02
C GLN A 88 -16.93 4.54 7.76
N THR A 89 -16.58 3.32 7.35
CA THR A 89 -15.21 2.94 7.04
C THR A 89 -14.71 3.66 5.77
N THR A 90 -15.57 3.81 4.77
CA THR A 90 -15.27 4.56 3.55
C THR A 90 -15.00 6.04 3.86
N ASP A 91 -15.85 6.66 4.68
CA ASP A 91 -15.69 8.07 5.09
C ASP A 91 -14.39 8.26 5.91
N GLU A 92 -14.07 7.32 6.80
CA GLU A 92 -12.83 7.34 7.58
C GLU A 92 -11.58 7.28 6.70
N ILE A 93 -11.55 6.36 5.72
CA ILE A 93 -10.46 6.26 4.73
C ILE A 93 -10.33 7.55 3.93
N HIS A 94 -11.45 8.13 3.50
CA HIS A 94 -11.45 9.38 2.76
C HIS A 94 -10.82 10.53 3.57
N GLN A 95 -11.17 10.66 4.85
CA GLN A 95 -10.58 11.67 5.74
C GLN A 95 -9.08 11.46 5.93
N HIS A 96 -8.64 10.22 6.16
CA HIS A 96 -7.22 9.92 6.29
C HIS A 96 -6.45 10.21 5.00
N ARG A 97 -7.02 9.89 3.82
CA ARG A 97 -6.40 10.27 2.54
C ARG A 97 -6.24 11.77 2.44
N LEU A 98 -7.30 12.55 2.69
CA LEU A 98 -7.23 14.01 2.65
C LEU A 98 -6.18 14.57 3.62
N GLN A 99 -6.08 14.01 4.82
CA GLN A 99 -5.07 14.39 5.79
C GLN A 99 -3.65 14.09 5.28
N ALA A 100 -3.42 12.88 4.74
CA ALA A 100 -2.16 12.51 4.12
C ALA A 100 -1.78 13.47 2.99
N GLU A 101 -2.76 13.93 2.21
CA GLU A 101 -2.50 14.87 1.12
C GLU A 101 -2.10 16.28 1.57
N ARG A 102 -2.57 16.70 2.74
CA ARG A 102 -2.19 17.97 3.36
C ARG A 102 -0.78 17.93 3.94
N VAL A 103 -0.40 16.82 4.56
CA VAL A 103 0.89 16.71 5.27
C VAL A 103 2.03 16.21 4.38
N ILE A 104 1.73 15.45 3.32
CA ILE A 104 2.73 14.95 2.36
C ILE A 104 2.58 15.70 1.03
N PRO A 105 3.53 16.57 0.65
CA PRO A 105 3.44 17.34 -0.59
C PRO A 105 3.29 16.45 -1.83
N LYS A 106 2.48 16.88 -2.80
CA LYS A 106 2.24 16.15 -4.06
C LYS A 106 3.54 15.76 -4.78
N GLN A 107 4.53 16.67 -4.80
CA GLN A 107 5.83 16.41 -5.43
C GLN A 107 6.56 15.23 -4.82
N ILE A 108 6.52 15.08 -3.49
CA ILE A 108 7.11 13.96 -2.77
C ILE A 108 6.40 12.64 -3.13
N ARG A 109 5.05 12.64 -3.10
CA ARG A 109 4.27 11.45 -3.49
C ARG A 109 4.55 11.01 -4.93
N CYS A 110 4.62 11.96 -5.86
CA CYS A 110 4.94 11.68 -7.27
C CYS A 110 6.36 11.14 -7.44
N HIS A 111 7.34 11.72 -6.74
CA HIS A 111 8.72 11.24 -6.77
C HIS A 111 8.82 9.81 -6.23
N PHE A 112 8.18 9.53 -5.09
CA PHE A 112 8.16 8.20 -4.50
C PHE A 112 7.45 7.16 -5.38
N LYS A 113 6.31 7.52 -5.99
CA LYS A 113 5.61 6.64 -6.95
C LYS A 113 6.53 6.24 -8.10
N ARG A 114 7.32 7.18 -8.62
CA ARG A 114 8.29 6.89 -9.68
C ARG A 114 9.45 6.02 -9.18
N PHE A 115 9.97 6.29 -7.98
CA PHE A 115 10.96 5.42 -7.34
C PHE A 115 10.47 3.96 -7.22
N LEU A 116 9.21 3.75 -6.82
CA LEU A 116 8.60 2.41 -6.77
C LEU A 116 8.55 1.77 -8.15
N HIS A 117 8.03 2.49 -9.15
CA HIS A 117 7.96 2.01 -10.52
C HIS A 117 9.34 1.59 -11.06
N ASP A 118 10.35 2.46 -10.90
CA ASP A 118 11.72 2.20 -11.35
C ASP A 118 12.37 1.03 -10.58
N SER A 119 11.98 0.81 -9.31
CA SER A 119 12.47 -0.31 -8.50
C SER A 119 11.83 -1.66 -8.87
N TYR A 120 10.59 -1.68 -9.37
CA TYR A 120 9.89 -2.90 -9.80
C TYR A 120 10.16 -3.28 -11.25
N TYR A 121 10.23 -2.29 -12.14
CA TYR A 121 10.34 -2.50 -13.60
C TYR A 121 11.75 -2.22 -14.14
N GLY A 122 12.71 -1.86 -13.29
CA GLY A 122 14.07 -1.47 -13.68
C GLY A 122 15.07 -2.61 -13.90
N PHE A 123 14.62 -3.86 -14.09
CA PHE A 123 15.46 -5.00 -14.46
C PHE A 123 15.07 -5.59 -15.81
#